data_AF-A0AAW0M0E8-F1
#
_entry.id   AF-A0AAW0M0E8-F1
#
_cell.length_a   1.000
_cell.length_b   1.000
_cell.length_c   1.000
_cell.angle_alpha   90.00
_cell.angle_beta   90.00
_cell.angle_gamma   90.00
#
_symmetry.space_group_name_H-M   'P 1'
#
loop_
_entity.id
_entity.type
_entity.pdbx_description
1 polymer ?
#
loop_
_entity_poly.entity_id
_entity_poly.type
_entity_poly.pdbx_seq_one_letter_code
_entity_poly.pdbx_strand_id
1 'polypeptide(L)'
;MEIACTRSSHDLLLARQAYHARYKKSLEEDVAYHTTGDFRKLLVPLVSAYRYEGDEVNMTLAKSEAKLLHENISKKAYNDEDLIRILTTRSKAQINATLNHYKNEFKNDIEKDLEADPKDEFLSILRATIKCLTRSEEYFENVLRLAINKQGTDEGALTRVVTTRAEIDMKIIKDEYHKRNSVPLDHAIAKDTRGDYEDLLLALIGHGDA
;
A
#
# COMPACT_ATOMS: atom_id res chain seq x y z
N MET A 1 -6.64 4.18 0.23
CA MET A 1 -5.26 3.94 0.68
C MET A 1 -4.43 3.31 -0.42
N GLU A 2 -4.71 2.06 -0.84
CA GLU A 2 -3.84 1.35 -1.80
C GLU A 2 -3.56 2.14 -3.10
N ILE A 3 -4.60 2.63 -3.79
CA ILE A 3 -4.45 3.43 -5.01
C ILE A 3 -3.58 4.68 -4.79
N ALA A 4 -3.75 5.36 -3.65
CA ALA A 4 -3.00 6.57 -3.35
C ALA A 4 -1.52 6.32 -3.02
N CYS A 5 -1.17 5.12 -2.55
CA CYS A 5 0.17 4.82 -2.05
C CYS A 5 1.03 4.04 -3.05
N THR A 6 0.44 3.18 -3.88
CA THR A 6 1.19 2.30 -4.79
C THR A 6 1.28 2.82 -6.23
N ARG A 7 0.70 3.97 -6.51
CA ARG A 7 0.76 4.65 -7.82
C ARG A 7 1.89 5.68 -7.82
N SER A 8 2.34 6.05 -9.01
CA SER A 8 3.16 7.25 -9.19
C SER A 8 2.30 8.50 -8.99
N SER A 9 2.95 9.65 -8.78
CA SER A 9 2.26 10.95 -8.72
C SER A 9 1.52 11.24 -10.02
N HIS A 10 2.09 10.85 -11.16
CA HIS A 10 1.45 11.01 -12.46
C HIS A 10 0.22 10.11 -12.61
N ASP A 11 0.32 8.82 -12.27
CA ASP A 11 -0.81 7.89 -12.38
C ASP A 11 -1.96 8.27 -11.44
N LEU A 12 -1.65 8.75 -10.23
CA LEU A 12 -2.66 9.24 -9.30
C LEU A 12 -3.35 10.50 -9.84
N LEU A 13 -2.62 11.40 -10.50
CA LEU A 13 -3.20 12.54 -11.18
C LEU A 13 -4.12 12.11 -12.32
N LEU A 14 -3.71 11.16 -13.17
CA LEU A 14 -4.54 10.61 -14.24
C LEU A 14 -5.81 9.97 -13.68
N ALA A 15 -5.71 9.23 -12.56
CA ALA A 15 -6.87 8.66 -11.89
C ALA A 15 -7.84 9.75 -11.40
N ARG A 16 -7.34 10.85 -10.83
CA ARG A 16 -8.15 12.00 -10.40
C ARG A 16 -8.83 12.68 -11.59
N GLN A 17 -8.11 12.87 -12.70
CA GLN A 17 -8.68 13.43 -13.94
C GLN A 17 -9.77 12.52 -14.53
N ALA A 18 -9.55 11.21 -14.58
CA ALA A 18 -10.54 10.24 -15.02
C ALA A 18 -11.77 10.21 -14.11
N TYR A 19 -11.57 10.36 -12.80
CA TYR A 19 -12.66 10.46 -11.82
C TYR A 19 -13.55 11.68 -12.11
N HIS A 20 -12.94 12.85 -12.31
CA HIS A 20 -13.65 14.06 -12.73
C HIS A 20 -14.42 13.86 -14.03
N ALA A 21 -13.79 13.29 -15.05
CA ALA A 21 -14.41 13.09 -16.36
C ALA A 21 -15.64 12.17 -16.27
N ARG A 22 -15.57 11.09 -15.47
CA ARG A 22 -16.62 10.07 -15.34
C ARG A 22 -17.73 10.47 -14.37
N TYR A 23 -17.37 10.95 -13.18
CA TYR A 23 -18.31 11.14 -12.07
C TYR A 23 -18.72 12.61 -11.85
N LYS A 24 -18.11 13.55 -12.58
CA LYS A 24 -18.39 15.00 -12.48
C LYS A 24 -18.16 15.57 -11.08
N LYS A 25 -17.26 14.92 -10.33
CA LYS A 25 -16.84 15.23 -8.97
C LYS A 25 -15.35 14.96 -8.81
N SER A 26 -14.72 15.50 -7.77
CA SER A 26 -13.35 15.16 -7.39
C SER A 26 -13.29 13.86 -6.58
N LEU A 27 -12.15 13.17 -6.66
CA LEU A 27 -11.93 11.99 -5.82
C LEU A 27 -11.87 12.40 -4.34
N GLU A 28 -11.30 13.58 -4.08
CA GLU A 28 -11.08 14.16 -2.77
C GLU A 28 -12.40 14.48 -2.06
N GLU A 29 -13.38 15.07 -2.76
CA GLU A 29 -14.67 15.42 -2.16
C GLU A 29 -15.47 14.18 -1.79
N ASP A 30 -15.51 13.16 -2.66
CA ASP A 30 -16.24 11.93 -2.38
C ASP A 30 -15.55 11.12 -1.27
N VAL A 31 -14.20 11.08 -1.23
CA VAL A 31 -13.47 10.47 -0.11
C VAL A 31 -13.74 11.22 1.20
N ALA A 32 -13.71 12.55 1.20
CA ALA A 32 -13.99 13.36 2.39
C ALA A 32 -15.45 13.22 2.87
N TYR A 33 -16.39 13.02 1.94
CA TYR A 33 -17.80 12.84 2.23
C TYR A 33 -18.11 11.44 2.78
N HIS A 34 -17.50 10.39 2.23
CA HIS A 34 -17.80 9.00 2.57
C HIS A 34 -16.91 8.40 3.69
N THR A 35 -15.93 9.14 4.19
CA THR A 35 -15.07 8.69 5.29
C THR A 35 -15.23 9.61 6.50
N THR A 36 -14.95 9.10 7.70
CA THR A 36 -15.08 9.84 8.96
C THR A 36 -13.86 9.64 9.85
N GLY A 37 -13.75 10.45 10.91
CA GLY A 37 -12.72 10.30 11.95
C GLY A 37 -11.29 10.25 11.39
N ASP A 38 -10.49 9.38 11.99
CA ASP A 38 -9.06 9.21 11.68
C ASP A 38 -8.84 8.67 10.26
N PHE A 39 -9.76 7.83 9.77
CA PHE A 39 -9.72 7.36 8.39
C PHE A 39 -9.82 8.50 7.39
N ARG A 40 -10.75 9.45 7.60
CA ARG A 40 -10.84 10.64 6.74
C ARG A 40 -9.57 11.48 6.81
N LYS A 41 -9.06 11.69 8.03
CA LYS A 41 -7.85 12.46 8.29
C LYS A 41 -6.62 11.88 7.56
N LEU A 42 -6.53 10.57 7.42
CA LEU A 42 -5.49 9.91 6.64
C LEU A 42 -5.80 9.85 5.14
N LEU A 43 -7.01 9.42 4.76
CA LEU A 43 -7.34 9.07 3.38
C LEU A 43 -7.43 10.28 2.46
N VAL A 44 -7.99 11.40 2.92
CA VAL A 44 -8.11 12.62 2.12
C VAL A 44 -6.74 13.15 1.69
N PRO A 45 -5.76 13.38 2.57
CA PRO A 45 -4.45 13.85 2.13
C PRO A 45 -3.69 12.79 1.32
N LEU A 46 -3.90 11.48 1.54
CA LEU A 46 -3.33 10.45 0.67
C LEU A 46 -3.84 10.56 -0.77
N VAL A 47 -5.15 10.63 -1.00
CA VAL A 47 -5.72 10.70 -2.36
C VAL A 47 -5.46 12.04 -3.06
N SER A 48 -5.21 13.09 -2.27
CA SER A 48 -4.89 14.44 -2.76
C SER A 48 -3.41 14.60 -3.13
N ALA A 49 -2.56 13.65 -2.77
CA ALA A 49 -1.12 13.78 -2.88
C ALA A 49 -0.65 13.91 -4.34
N TYR A 50 0.34 14.77 -4.54
CA TYR A 50 1.15 14.83 -5.76
C TYR A 50 2.61 14.92 -5.33
N ARG A 51 3.17 13.76 -4.99
CA ARG A 51 4.47 13.66 -4.30
C ARG A 51 5.61 13.99 -5.25
N TYR A 52 6.67 14.53 -4.70
CA TYR A 52 7.95 14.55 -5.38
C TYR A 52 8.48 13.11 -5.51
N GLU A 53 8.99 12.75 -6.70
CA GLU A 53 9.44 11.39 -7.04
C GLU A 53 10.95 11.27 -7.25
N GLY A 54 11.72 12.31 -6.95
CA GLY A 54 13.18 12.23 -6.98
C GLY A 54 13.76 11.53 -5.75
N ASP A 55 15.04 11.18 -5.86
CA ASP A 55 15.81 10.42 -4.88
C ASP A 55 16.41 11.29 -3.77
N GLU A 56 16.16 12.61 -3.79
CA GLU A 56 16.69 13.54 -2.80
C GLU A 56 16.14 13.25 -1.41
N VAL A 57 17.08 13.08 -0.47
CA VAL A 57 16.78 12.79 0.93
C VAL A 57 17.45 13.82 1.83
N ASN A 58 16.67 14.38 2.76
CA ASN A 58 17.19 15.16 3.86
C ASN A 58 17.36 14.26 5.10
N MET A 59 18.60 13.86 5.36
CA MET A 59 18.94 12.94 6.46
C MET A 59 18.76 13.56 7.85
N THR A 60 18.95 14.87 8.00
CA THR A 60 18.68 15.57 9.27
C THR A 60 17.19 15.53 9.59
N LEU A 61 16.36 15.80 8.58
CA LEU A 61 14.90 15.73 8.69
C LEU A 61 14.43 14.29 8.93
N ALA A 62 15.01 13.30 8.24
CA ALA A 62 14.68 11.90 8.41
C ALA A 62 14.91 11.44 9.86
N LYS A 63 16.01 11.86 10.49
CA LYS A 63 16.28 11.59 11.91
C LYS A 63 15.27 12.26 12.84
N SER A 64 14.95 13.53 12.63
CA SER A 64 13.98 14.23 13.47
C SER A 64 12.57 13.67 13.33
N GLU A 65 12.15 13.35 12.10
CA GLU A 65 10.82 12.78 11.84
C GLU A 65 10.73 11.33 12.34
N ALA A 66 11.81 10.54 12.30
CA ALA A 66 11.84 9.21 12.91
C ALA A 66 11.58 9.26 14.42
N LYS A 67 12.21 10.20 15.14
CA LYS A 67 11.95 10.42 16.57
C LYS A 67 10.51 10.84 16.85
N LEU A 68 9.99 11.76 16.04
CA LEU A 68 8.62 12.24 16.16
C LEU A 68 7.60 11.11 15.95
N LEU A 69 7.81 10.27 14.94
CA LEU A 69 7.00 9.06 14.72
C LEU A 69 7.03 8.14 15.95
N HIS A 70 8.22 7.86 16.49
CA HIS A 70 8.37 6.99 17.66
C HIS A 70 7.69 7.56 18.91
N GLU A 71 7.82 8.85 19.16
CA GLU A 71 7.16 9.53 20.27
C GLU A 71 5.63 9.47 20.15
N ASN A 72 5.08 9.72 18.96
CA ASN A 72 3.65 9.65 18.71
C ASN A 72 3.12 8.22 18.88
N ILE A 73 3.82 7.23 18.32
CA ILE A 73 3.45 5.80 18.43
C ILE A 73 3.52 5.35 19.89
N SER A 74 4.56 5.74 20.64
CA SER A 74 4.72 5.41 22.06
C SER A 74 3.58 5.98 22.93
N LYS A 75 3.09 7.17 22.56
CA LYS A 75 1.94 7.82 23.23
C LYS A 75 0.58 7.34 22.72
N LYS A 76 0.56 6.40 21.76
CA LYS A 76 -0.65 5.93 21.05
C LYS A 76 -1.40 7.05 20.30
N ALA A 77 -0.70 8.12 19.92
CA ALA A 77 -1.21 9.23 19.13
C ALA A 77 -1.11 8.91 17.62
N TYR A 78 -1.78 7.83 17.19
CA TYR A 78 -1.64 7.31 15.83
C TYR A 78 -2.20 8.23 14.76
N ASN A 79 -3.15 9.10 15.13
CA ASN A 79 -3.79 10.08 14.26
C ASN A 79 -3.16 11.48 14.38
N ASP A 80 -1.97 11.58 14.98
CA ASP A 80 -1.27 12.85 15.13
C ASP A 80 -0.99 13.52 13.78
N GLU A 81 -1.13 14.86 13.73
CA GLU A 81 -0.97 15.62 12.48
C GLU A 81 0.39 15.42 11.83
N ASP A 82 1.47 15.30 12.62
CA ASP A 82 2.80 15.11 12.06
C ASP A 82 2.99 13.71 11.48
N LEU A 83 2.42 12.68 12.12
CA LEU A 83 2.45 11.32 11.57
C LEU A 83 1.73 11.29 10.21
N ILE A 84 0.53 11.86 10.15
CA ILE A 84 -0.26 11.93 8.91
C ILE A 84 0.49 12.75 7.84
N ARG A 85 1.05 13.91 8.21
CA ARG A 85 1.82 14.76 7.31
C ARG A 85 3.02 14.02 6.73
N ILE A 86 3.82 13.35 7.55
CA ILE A 86 4.98 12.58 7.10
C ILE A 86 4.57 11.53 6.06
N LEU A 87 3.55 10.74 6.37
CA LEU A 87 3.08 9.68 5.48
C LEU A 87 2.43 10.21 4.20
N THR A 88 1.82 11.40 4.22
CA THR A 88 1.00 11.92 3.11
C THR A 88 1.73 12.89 2.18
N THR A 89 2.76 13.59 2.66
CA THR A 89 3.40 14.68 1.88
C THR A 89 4.84 14.40 1.47
N ARG A 90 5.56 13.51 2.16
CA ARG A 90 6.97 13.21 1.85
C ARG A 90 7.10 12.35 0.58
N SER A 91 8.24 12.47 -0.12
CA SER A 91 8.58 11.56 -1.23
C SER A 91 8.76 10.13 -0.69
N LYS A 92 8.60 9.12 -1.55
CA LYS A 92 8.83 7.72 -1.15
C LYS A 92 10.28 7.50 -0.69
N ALA A 93 11.25 8.14 -1.35
CA ALA A 93 12.66 8.14 -0.93
C ALA A 93 12.86 8.71 0.49
N GLN A 94 12.25 9.86 0.79
CA GLN A 94 12.33 10.48 2.12
C GLN A 94 11.64 9.63 3.19
N ILE A 95 10.48 9.01 2.88
CA ILE A 95 9.78 8.10 3.80
C ILE A 95 10.68 6.90 4.11
N ASN A 96 11.23 6.24 3.09
CA ASN A 96 12.17 5.13 3.29
C ASN A 96 13.36 5.53 4.17
N ALA A 97 13.98 6.69 3.92
CA ALA A 97 15.07 7.17 4.75
C ALA A 97 14.67 7.41 6.22
N THR A 98 13.47 7.96 6.44
CA THR A 98 12.90 8.19 7.78
C THR A 98 12.68 6.86 8.50
N LEU A 99 12.09 5.87 7.84
CA LEU A 99 11.83 4.55 8.45
C LEU A 99 13.12 3.74 8.66
N ASN A 100 14.12 3.89 7.78
CA ASN A 100 15.44 3.31 8.00
C ASN A 100 16.11 3.91 9.24
N HIS A 101 15.98 5.22 9.46
CA HIS A 101 16.44 5.86 10.68
C HIS A 101 15.70 5.38 11.92
N TYR A 102 14.37 5.28 11.83
CA TYR A 102 13.53 4.71 12.89
C TYR A 102 14.05 3.32 13.31
N LYS A 103 14.22 2.41 12.35
CA LYS A 103 14.73 1.06 12.59
C LYS A 103 16.13 1.06 13.21
N ASN A 104 17.02 1.92 12.71
CA ASN A 104 18.39 1.98 13.20
C ASN A 104 18.49 2.51 14.63
N GLU A 105 17.65 3.49 14.99
CA GLU A 105 17.66 4.13 16.31
C GLU A 105 16.92 3.30 17.36
N PHE A 106 15.72 2.80 17.04
CA PHE A 106 14.85 2.09 17.98
C PHE A 106 14.96 0.56 17.89
N LYS A 107 15.76 0.04 16.95
CA LYS A 107 16.01 -1.40 16.73
C LYS A 107 14.75 -2.21 16.43
N ASN A 108 13.67 -1.55 16.02
CA ASN A 108 12.42 -2.18 15.63
C ASN A 108 11.87 -1.58 14.34
N ASP A 109 11.19 -2.39 13.53
CA ASP A 109 10.46 -1.90 12.37
C ASP A 109 9.21 -1.17 12.86
N ILE A 110 8.89 -0.01 12.27
CA ILE A 110 7.75 0.82 12.67
C ILE A 110 6.42 0.03 12.64
N GLU A 111 6.28 -0.91 11.71
CA GLU A 111 5.08 -1.73 11.59
C GLU A 111 4.85 -2.60 12.83
N LYS A 112 5.91 -3.05 13.51
CA LYS A 112 5.81 -3.84 14.74
C LYS A 112 5.35 -2.99 15.92
N ASP A 113 5.75 -1.73 15.98
CA ASP A 113 5.29 -0.81 17.03
C ASP A 113 3.83 -0.37 16.82
N LEU A 114 3.28 -0.63 15.63
CA LEU A 114 1.87 -0.42 15.29
C LEU A 114 1.01 -1.69 15.48
N GLU A 115 1.49 -2.72 16.18
CA GLU A 115 0.74 -3.96 16.47
C GLU A 115 0.15 -4.01 17.89
N ALA A 116 0.07 -2.85 18.57
CA ALA A 116 -0.40 -2.76 19.96
C ALA A 116 -1.85 -3.28 20.16
N ASP A 117 -2.72 -3.08 19.18
CA ASP A 117 -4.06 -3.67 19.14
C ASP A 117 -4.33 -4.30 17.76
N PRO A 118 -4.37 -5.63 17.65
CA PRO A 118 -4.66 -6.33 16.39
C PRO A 118 -6.06 -6.06 15.82
N LYS A 119 -7.02 -5.60 16.66
CA LYS A 119 -8.39 -5.29 16.24
C LYS A 119 -8.56 -3.84 15.80
N ASP A 120 -7.55 -3.01 16.00
CA ASP A 120 -7.59 -1.61 15.58
C ASP A 120 -7.40 -1.53 14.06
N GLU A 121 -8.50 -1.19 13.38
CA GLU A 121 -8.54 -1.01 11.94
C GLU A 121 -7.71 0.19 11.47
N PHE A 122 -7.57 1.23 12.30
CA PHE A 122 -6.75 2.39 11.97
C PHE A 122 -5.25 2.06 12.04
N LEU A 123 -4.82 1.28 13.04
CA LEU A 123 -3.46 0.72 13.05
C LEU A 123 -3.22 -0.17 11.83
N SER A 124 -4.22 -0.97 11.46
CA SER A 124 -4.14 -1.84 10.29
C SER A 124 -3.98 -1.07 8.98
N ILE A 125 -4.71 0.04 8.79
CA ILE A 125 -4.54 0.88 7.60
C ILE A 125 -3.22 1.66 7.61
N LEU A 126 -2.69 2.05 8.79
CA LEU A 126 -1.36 2.67 8.90
C LEU A 126 -0.24 1.71 8.49
N ARG A 127 -0.24 0.47 9.01
CA ARG A 127 0.72 -0.57 8.60
C ARG A 127 0.63 -0.83 7.09
N ALA A 128 -0.58 -0.93 6.55
CA ALA A 128 -0.78 -1.11 5.12
C ALA A 128 -0.32 0.10 4.29
N THR A 129 -0.50 1.33 4.79
CA THR A 129 -0.02 2.57 4.16
C THR A 129 1.50 2.59 4.08
N ILE A 130 2.18 2.29 5.18
CA ILE A 130 3.64 2.20 5.25
C ILE A 130 4.15 1.16 4.25
N LYS A 131 3.56 -0.04 4.26
CA LYS A 131 3.93 -1.12 3.34
C LYS A 131 3.74 -0.71 1.88
N CYS A 132 2.59 -0.12 1.53
CA CYS A 132 2.33 0.36 0.16
C CYS A 132 3.32 1.45 -0.32
N LEU A 133 3.77 2.32 0.59
CA LEU A 133 4.67 3.43 0.24
C LEU A 133 6.13 2.99 0.10
N THR A 134 6.51 1.87 0.71
CA THR A 134 7.92 1.48 0.88
C THR A 134 8.27 0.14 0.23
N ARG A 135 7.34 -0.82 0.28
CA ARG A 135 7.51 -2.24 -0.10
C ARG A 135 6.18 -2.77 -0.65
N SER A 136 5.75 -2.21 -1.77
CA SER A 136 4.42 -2.49 -2.35
C SER A 136 4.26 -3.96 -2.75
N GLU A 137 5.33 -4.62 -3.16
CA GLU A 137 5.38 -6.04 -3.47
C GLU A 137 5.01 -6.90 -2.26
N GLU A 138 5.52 -6.60 -1.06
CA GLU A 138 5.15 -7.31 0.16
C GLU A 138 3.70 -7.03 0.59
N TYR A 139 3.12 -5.90 0.17
CA TYR A 139 1.71 -5.60 0.39
C TYR A 139 0.84 -6.43 -0.56
N PHE A 140 1.14 -6.43 -1.85
CA PHE A 140 0.37 -7.16 -2.85
C PHE A 140 0.48 -8.68 -2.68
N GLU A 141 1.65 -9.20 -2.31
CA GLU A 141 1.82 -10.59 -1.90
C GLU A 141 0.82 -10.94 -0.80
N ASN A 142 0.76 -10.13 0.26
CA ASN A 142 -0.11 -10.41 1.38
C ASN A 142 -1.60 -10.34 1.00
N VAL A 143 -1.97 -9.41 0.12
CA VAL A 143 -3.34 -9.33 -0.43
C VAL A 143 -3.68 -10.60 -1.21
N LEU A 144 -2.81 -11.05 -2.13
CA LEU A 144 -3.02 -12.27 -2.92
C LEU A 144 -3.09 -13.50 -2.03
N ARG A 145 -2.18 -13.64 -1.07
CA ARG A 145 -2.13 -14.77 -0.13
C ARG A 145 -3.39 -14.85 0.70
N LEU A 146 -3.91 -13.72 1.17
CA LEU A 146 -5.17 -13.67 1.91
C LEU A 146 -6.39 -13.86 1.00
N ALA A 147 -6.31 -13.51 -0.27
CA ALA A 147 -7.39 -13.74 -1.23
C ALA A 147 -7.55 -15.22 -1.60
N ILE A 148 -6.42 -15.93 -1.75
CA ILE A 148 -6.37 -17.34 -2.16
C ILE A 148 -6.54 -18.29 -0.97
N ASN A 149 -5.98 -18.01 0.21
CA ASN A 149 -5.99 -18.96 1.32
C ASN A 149 -7.24 -18.89 2.23
N LYS A 150 -8.36 -18.35 1.74
CA LYS A 150 -9.64 -18.32 2.48
C LYS A 150 -10.49 -19.57 2.14
N GLN A 151 -11.57 -19.77 2.90
CA GLN A 151 -12.60 -20.73 2.48
C GLN A 151 -13.33 -20.15 1.26
N GLY A 152 -12.86 -20.51 0.06
CA GLY A 152 -13.18 -19.85 -1.20
C GLY A 152 -12.23 -18.68 -1.50
N THR A 153 -12.26 -18.19 -2.74
CA THR A 153 -11.38 -17.12 -3.21
C THR A 153 -12.04 -15.75 -3.07
N ASP A 154 -11.29 -14.76 -2.57
CA ASP A 154 -11.67 -13.35 -2.69
C ASP A 154 -11.37 -12.86 -4.12
N GLU A 155 -12.26 -13.19 -5.07
CA GLU A 155 -12.09 -12.90 -6.49
C GLU A 155 -11.90 -11.40 -6.77
N GLY A 156 -12.55 -10.54 -5.97
CA GLY A 156 -12.42 -9.09 -6.08
C GLY A 156 -11.01 -8.61 -5.75
N ALA A 157 -10.42 -9.09 -4.65
CA ALA A 157 -9.03 -8.78 -4.31
C ALA A 157 -8.05 -9.37 -5.33
N LEU A 158 -8.25 -10.63 -5.73
CA LEU A 158 -7.40 -11.32 -6.70
C LEU A 158 -7.39 -10.60 -8.06
N THR A 159 -8.56 -10.37 -8.65
CA THR A 159 -8.72 -9.66 -9.93
C THR A 159 -8.09 -8.28 -9.88
N ARG A 160 -8.38 -7.52 -8.82
CA ARG A 160 -7.89 -6.14 -8.66
C ARG A 160 -6.37 -6.09 -8.61
N VAL A 161 -5.71 -7.00 -7.90
CA VAL A 161 -4.24 -7.03 -7.87
C VAL A 161 -3.69 -7.47 -9.23
N VAL A 162 -4.20 -8.58 -9.81
CA VAL A 162 -3.70 -9.10 -11.09
C VAL A 162 -3.81 -8.04 -12.19
N THR A 163 -5.00 -7.48 -12.40
CA THR A 163 -5.24 -6.50 -13.48
C THR A 163 -4.51 -5.18 -13.28
N THR A 164 -4.36 -4.69 -12.05
CA THR A 164 -3.73 -3.38 -11.84
C THR A 164 -2.21 -3.43 -11.77
N ARG A 165 -1.62 -4.62 -11.58
CA ARG A 165 -0.16 -4.79 -11.40
C ARG A 165 0.53 -5.58 -12.52
N ALA A 166 -0.23 -6.27 -13.39
CA ALA A 166 0.28 -7.04 -14.53
C ALA A 166 1.37 -6.28 -15.32
N GLU A 167 1.10 -5.02 -15.64
CA GLU A 167 1.95 -4.18 -16.49
C GLU A 167 2.94 -3.29 -15.69
N ILE A 168 3.03 -3.46 -14.36
CA ILE A 168 3.83 -2.61 -13.48
C ILE A 168 4.94 -3.42 -12.81
N ASP A 169 4.57 -4.32 -11.91
CA ASP A 169 5.50 -5.02 -11.01
C ASP A 169 5.07 -6.45 -10.69
N MET A 170 4.19 -7.04 -11.50
CA MET A 170 3.69 -8.41 -11.31
C MET A 170 4.82 -9.44 -11.16
N LYS A 171 5.90 -9.32 -11.92
CA LYS A 171 7.07 -10.21 -11.81
C LYS A 171 7.67 -10.18 -10.39
N ILE A 172 7.85 -8.98 -9.83
CA ILE A 172 8.39 -8.79 -8.46
C ILE A 172 7.41 -9.34 -7.43
N ILE A 173 6.11 -9.13 -7.63
CA ILE A 173 5.05 -9.68 -6.76
C ILE A 173 5.05 -11.22 -6.80
N LYS A 174 5.22 -11.84 -7.98
CA LYS A 174 5.35 -13.31 -8.12
C LYS A 174 6.56 -13.85 -7.35
N ASP A 175 7.70 -13.17 -7.46
CA ASP A 175 8.93 -13.55 -6.76
C ASP A 175 8.76 -13.47 -5.23
N GLU A 176 8.17 -12.37 -4.72
CA GLU A 176 7.88 -12.22 -3.29
C GLU A 176 6.82 -13.23 -2.81
N TYR A 177 5.80 -13.52 -3.62
CA TYR A 177 4.80 -14.55 -3.34
C TYR A 177 5.42 -15.94 -3.21
N HIS A 178 6.27 -16.33 -4.15
CA HIS A 178 6.98 -17.61 -4.09
C HIS A 178 7.88 -17.68 -2.86
N LYS A 179 8.65 -16.63 -2.58
CA LYS A 179 9.51 -16.53 -1.39
C LYS A 179 8.72 -16.69 -0.09
N ARG A 180 7.51 -16.15 -0.01
CA ARG A 180 6.70 -16.17 1.22
C ARG A 180 5.86 -17.43 1.39
N ASN A 181 5.42 -18.06 0.30
CA ASN A 181 4.45 -19.16 0.32
C ASN A 181 5.04 -20.51 -0.12
N SER A 182 6.25 -20.53 -0.67
CA SER A 182 6.89 -21.72 -1.23
C SER A 182 6.09 -22.40 -2.36
N VAL A 183 5.17 -21.66 -2.97
CA VAL A 183 4.33 -22.07 -4.11
C VAL A 183 4.31 -20.94 -5.13
N PRO A 184 4.57 -21.20 -6.41
CA PRO A 184 4.43 -20.20 -7.47
C PRO A 184 3.01 -19.62 -7.53
N LEU A 185 2.89 -18.31 -7.80
CA LEU A 185 1.59 -17.62 -7.81
C LEU A 185 0.62 -18.20 -8.84
N ASP A 186 1.12 -18.58 -10.02
CA ASP A 186 0.34 -19.22 -11.08
C ASP A 186 -0.24 -20.57 -10.63
N HIS A 187 0.56 -21.41 -9.96
CA HIS A 187 0.03 -22.65 -9.37
C HIS A 187 -1.01 -22.39 -8.28
N ALA A 188 -0.83 -21.32 -7.48
CA ALA A 188 -1.79 -20.96 -6.45
C ALA A 188 -3.13 -20.50 -7.05
N ILE A 189 -3.11 -19.71 -8.13
CA ILE A 189 -4.31 -19.26 -8.86
C ILE A 189 -5.01 -20.45 -9.53
N ALA A 190 -4.27 -21.29 -10.26
CA ALA A 190 -4.83 -22.46 -10.96
C ALA A 190 -5.47 -23.48 -10.01
N LYS A 191 -5.01 -23.54 -8.76
CA LYS A 191 -5.59 -24.42 -7.75
C LYS A 191 -6.94 -23.93 -7.23
N ASP A 192 -7.11 -22.60 -7.13
CA ASP A 192 -8.20 -21.97 -6.39
C ASP A 192 -9.27 -21.35 -7.30
N THR A 193 -8.95 -21.13 -8.58
CA THR A 193 -9.87 -20.61 -9.60
C THR A 193 -10.17 -21.67 -10.66
N ARG A 194 -11.17 -21.43 -11.53
CA ARG A 194 -11.57 -22.36 -12.61
C ARG A 194 -12.10 -21.62 -13.85
N GLY A 195 -11.97 -22.27 -15.02
CA GLY A 195 -12.60 -21.86 -16.28
C GLY A 195 -12.02 -20.58 -16.86
N ASP A 196 -12.78 -19.87 -17.69
CA ASP A 196 -12.30 -18.66 -18.40
C ASP A 196 -11.71 -17.59 -17.47
N TYR A 197 -12.19 -17.52 -16.23
CA TYR A 197 -11.65 -16.62 -15.22
C TYR A 197 -10.22 -17.00 -14.82
N GLU A 198 -9.96 -18.28 -14.57
CA GLU A 198 -8.61 -18.81 -14.32
C GLU A 198 -7.70 -18.52 -15.51
N ASP A 199 -8.14 -18.89 -16.72
CA ASP A 199 -7.35 -18.75 -17.94
C ASP A 199 -6.93 -17.29 -18.17
N LEU A 200 -7.84 -16.33 -17.95
CA LEU A 200 -7.54 -14.92 -18.08
C LEU A 200 -6.54 -14.44 -17.01
N LEU A 201 -6.70 -14.85 -15.75
CA LEU A 201 -5.78 -14.47 -14.68
C LEU A 201 -4.38 -15.00 -14.96
N LEU A 202 -4.27 -16.27 -15.37
CA LEU A 202 -3.00 -16.92 -15.71
C LEU A 202 -2.32 -16.22 -16.89
N ALA A 203 -3.08 -15.86 -17.94
CA ALA A 203 -2.57 -15.10 -19.07
C ALA A 203 -2.03 -13.72 -18.62
N LEU A 204 -2.77 -12.99 -17.78
CA LEU A 204 -2.34 -11.66 -17.29
C LEU A 204 -1.06 -11.69 -16.45
N ILE A 205 -0.78 -12.80 -15.76
CA ILE A 205 0.47 -12.95 -14.99
C ILE A 205 1.61 -13.63 -15.78
N GLY A 206 1.43 -13.81 -17.09
CA GLY A 206 2.41 -14.36 -18.02
C GLY A 206 2.66 -15.86 -17.84
N HIS A 207 1.64 -16.64 -17.47
CA HIS A 207 1.76 -18.09 -17.48
C HIS A 207 1.75 -18.61 -18.94
N GLY A 208 2.78 -19.38 -19.31
CA GLY A 208 2.92 -19.95 -20.66
C GLY A 208 3.83 -19.18 -21.61
N ASP A 209 4.26 -17.96 -21.27
CA ASP A 209 5.24 -17.20 -22.06
C ASP A 209 6.65 -17.45 -21.51
N ALA A 210 7.39 -18.32 -22.21
CA ALA A 210 8.82 -18.58 -22.05
C ALA A 210 9.57 -18.20 -23.34
#